data_AF-A0A6J1FLM9-F1
#
_entry.id   AF-A0A6J1FLM9-F1
#
_cell.length_a   1.000
_cell.length_b   1.000
_cell.length_c   1.000
_cell.angle_alpha   90.00
_cell.angle_beta   90.00
_cell.angle_gamma   90.00
#
_symmetry.space_group_name_H-M   'P 1'
#
loop_
_entity.id
_entity.type
_entity.pdbx_description
1 polymer ?
#
loop_
_entity_poly.entity_id
_entity_poly.type
_entity_poly.pdbx_seq_one_letter_code
_entity_poly.pdbx_strand_id
1 'polypeptide(L)'
;MPQRDWHKNPKGKENMSSGGGIAAWNVFDNVKTTTKTPEALIAEINTAIANLEYARSTAFLESPISPTPQDRSSGVSSSTQYDARIADEAYKAGCAALAVGKLDEALHSLNVSLSKCPPEKSSAVAKLQSLISLTSKQLQIRSSNCHEISED
;
A
#
# COMPACT_ATOMS: atom_id res chain seq x y z
N MET A 1 1.33 49.31 63.56
CA MET A 1 1.09 48.32 64.64
C MET A 1 -0.06 47.43 64.20
N PRO A 2 -0.07 46.12 64.49
CA PRO A 2 0.54 44.97 63.79
C PRO A 2 -0.55 44.06 63.14
N GLN A 3 -0.27 43.06 62.30
CA GLN A 3 0.00 41.66 62.69
C GLN A 3 0.08 40.78 61.42
N ARG A 4 1.21 40.08 61.21
CA ARG A 4 1.47 38.65 61.49
C ARG A 4 0.98 37.65 60.43
N ASP A 5 1.95 37.27 59.60
CA ASP A 5 2.39 35.91 59.28
C ASP A 5 1.34 34.81 59.15
N TRP A 6 1.17 34.23 57.95
CA TRP A 6 1.05 32.77 57.81
C TRP A 6 1.72 32.29 56.50
N HIS A 7 2.80 31.51 56.69
CA HIS A 7 3.12 30.27 55.94
C HIS A 7 3.94 30.33 54.64
N LYS A 8 5.27 30.29 54.84
CA LYS A 8 6.18 29.20 54.41
C LYS A 8 5.77 28.36 53.17
N ASN A 9 6.35 28.72 52.03
CA ASN A 9 6.94 27.93 50.92
C ASN A 9 6.52 26.44 50.72
N PRO A 10 6.34 25.98 49.46
CA PRO A 10 7.54 25.66 48.67
C PRO A 10 7.47 25.88 47.14
N LYS A 11 8.60 26.39 46.62
CA LYS A 11 9.28 26.00 45.36
C LYS A 11 8.38 25.65 44.16
N GLY A 12 7.98 26.68 43.41
CA GLY A 12 7.62 26.60 42.00
C GLY A 12 8.87 26.54 41.12
N LYS A 13 8.82 25.68 40.10
CA LYS A 13 9.90 25.25 39.21
C LYS A 13 10.16 26.23 38.08
N GLU A 14 11.43 26.48 37.80
CA GLU A 14 11.97 26.93 36.50
C GLU A 14 13.50 26.92 36.61
N ASN A 15 14.34 26.56 35.65
CA ASN A 15 14.35 25.63 34.53
C ASN A 15 15.84 25.54 34.09
N MET A 16 16.24 24.39 33.53
CA MET A 16 17.43 24.19 32.68
C MET A 16 18.85 24.36 33.28
N SER A 17 19.53 23.23 33.49
CA SER A 17 20.91 23.09 32.98
C SER A 17 21.24 21.62 32.66
N SER A 18 21.25 21.37 31.35
CA SER A 18 22.14 20.48 30.59
C SER A 18 22.71 19.24 31.27
N GLY A 19 22.12 18.10 30.94
CA GLY A 19 22.73 16.77 31.07
C GLY A 19 21.94 15.70 30.32
N GLY A 20 21.14 16.10 29.33
CA GLY A 20 20.58 15.18 28.38
C GLY A 20 21.71 14.71 27.49
N GLY A 21 22.30 13.56 27.82
CA GLY A 21 23.09 12.79 26.89
C GLY A 21 22.19 12.41 25.72
N ILE A 22 22.05 13.32 24.76
CA ILE A 22 21.67 12.99 23.40
C ILE A 22 22.68 11.94 22.99
N ALA A 23 22.24 10.68 22.90
CA ALA A 23 23.01 9.67 22.20
C ALA A 23 23.27 10.27 20.82
N ALA A 24 24.49 10.73 20.61
CA ALA A 24 24.91 11.35 19.38
C ALA A 24 24.87 10.22 18.35
N TRP A 25 23.76 10.12 17.62
CA TRP A 25 23.67 9.28 16.45
C TRP A 25 24.58 9.90 15.41
N ASN A 26 25.85 9.50 15.43
CA ASN A 26 26.77 9.91 14.40
C ASN A 26 26.36 9.13 13.15
N VAL A 27 26.04 9.83 12.06
CA VAL A 27 25.65 9.20 10.78
C VAL A 27 26.74 8.25 10.27
N PHE A 28 27.98 8.45 10.74
CA PHE A 28 29.16 7.69 10.39
C PHE A 28 29.48 6.52 11.34
N ASP A 29 28.77 6.32 12.45
CA ASP A 29 29.06 5.21 13.39
C ASP A 29 28.85 3.82 12.75
N ASN A 30 28.06 3.77 11.69
CA ASN A 30 27.79 2.55 10.92
C ASN A 30 28.76 2.38 9.75
N VAL A 31 29.68 3.32 9.50
CA VAL A 31 30.73 3.21 8.48
C VAL A 31 31.85 2.34 9.04
N LYS A 32 31.53 1.09 9.35
CA LYS A 32 32.53 0.03 9.43
C LYS A 32 33.04 -0.14 8.01
N THR A 33 34.29 0.27 7.78
CA THR A 33 35.04 0.02 6.56
C THR A 33 34.83 -1.44 6.15
N THR A 34 34.10 -1.66 5.05
CA THR A 34 33.91 -2.99 4.50
C THR A 34 35.27 -3.55 4.17
N THR A 35 35.68 -4.62 4.85
CA THR A 35 36.97 -5.29 4.63
C THR A 35 37.05 -6.02 3.29
N LYS A 36 35.93 -6.09 2.56
CA LYS A 36 35.83 -6.68 1.23
C LYS A 36 36.21 -5.65 0.18
N THR A 37 37.06 -6.04 -0.75
CA THR A 37 37.30 -5.25 -1.95
C THR A 37 36.00 -5.14 -2.77
N PRO A 38 35.82 -4.07 -3.56
CA PRO A 38 34.65 -3.93 -4.43
C PRO A 38 34.39 -5.16 -5.30
N GLU A 39 35.46 -5.78 -5.80
CA GLU A 39 35.40 -6.96 -6.66
C GLU A 39 34.87 -8.19 -5.91
N ALA A 40 35.31 -8.39 -4.66
CA ALA A 40 34.85 -9.48 -3.81
C ALA A 40 33.36 -9.33 -3.47
N LEU A 41 32.91 -8.10 -3.22
CA LEU A 41 31.50 -7.81 -2.95
C LEU A 41 30.64 -8.10 -4.18
N ILE A 42 31.08 -7.68 -5.37
CA ILE A 42 30.35 -7.94 -6.62
C ILE A 42 30.26 -9.45 -6.89
N ALA A 43 31.36 -10.19 -6.69
CA ALA A 43 31.38 -11.63 -6.86
C ALA A 43 30.40 -12.34 -5.90
N GLU A 44 30.34 -11.89 -4.64
CA GLU A 44 29.39 -12.41 -3.64
C GLU A 44 27.94 -12.13 -4.03
N ILE A 45 27.64 -10.90 -4.49
CA ILE A 45 26.30 -10.53 -4.97
C ILE A 45 25.91 -11.41 -6.16
N ASN A 46 26.77 -11.55 -7.16
CA ASN A 46 26.50 -12.38 -8.34
C ASN A 46 26.29 -13.85 -7.95
N THR A 47 27.09 -14.36 -7.01
CA THR A 47 26.95 -15.73 -6.49
C THR A 47 25.63 -15.93 -5.76
N ALA A 48 25.23 -14.97 -4.91
CA ALA A 48 23.98 -15.03 -4.18
C ALA A 48 22.77 -15.00 -5.12
N ILE A 49 22.81 -14.16 -6.17
CA ILE A 49 21.77 -14.12 -7.21
C ILE A 49 21.71 -15.45 -7.95
N ALA A 50 22.84 -15.97 -8.43
CA ALA A 50 22.90 -17.24 -9.15
C ALA A 50 22.36 -18.41 -8.31
N ASN A 51 22.71 -18.48 -7.03
CA ASN A 51 22.23 -19.52 -6.12
C ASN A 51 20.71 -19.43 -5.89
N LEU A 52 20.16 -18.22 -5.75
CA LEU A 52 18.72 -18.03 -5.58
C LEU A 52 17.95 -18.47 -6.83
N GLU A 53 18.41 -18.09 -8.01
CA GLU A 53 17.79 -18.45 -9.29
C GLU A 53 17.95 -19.95 -9.59
N TYR A 54 19.08 -20.54 -9.24
CA TYR A 54 19.28 -21.99 -9.29
C TYR A 54 18.29 -22.72 -8.37
N ALA A 55 18.19 -22.31 -7.10
CA ALA A 55 17.28 -22.93 -6.14
C ALA A 55 15.81 -22.82 -6.57
N ARG A 56 15.41 -21.68 -7.16
CA ARG A 56 14.08 -21.52 -7.75
C ARG A 56 13.86 -22.49 -8.91
N SER A 57 14.82 -22.57 -9.83
CA SER A 57 14.73 -23.43 -11.02
C SER A 57 14.66 -24.91 -10.66
N THR A 58 15.47 -25.35 -9.69
CA THR A 58 15.48 -26.75 -9.26
C THR A 58 14.27 -27.12 -8.40
N ALA A 59 13.70 -26.20 -7.62
CA ALA A 59 12.46 -26.45 -6.90
C ALA A 59 11.29 -26.84 -7.83
N PHE A 60 11.26 -26.35 -9.08
CA PHE A 60 10.26 -26.77 -10.07
C PHE A 60 10.54 -28.16 -10.67
N LEU A 61 11.80 -28.59 -10.71
CA LEU A 61 12.22 -29.87 -11.29
C LEU A 61 12.21 -31.02 -10.28
N GLU A 62 12.46 -30.72 -9.01
CA GLU A 62 12.46 -31.69 -7.89
C GLU A 62 11.04 -32.09 -7.47
N SER A 63 9.99 -31.47 -8.04
CA SER A 63 8.60 -31.84 -7.75
C SER A 63 8.30 -33.19 -8.41
N PRO A 64 8.17 -34.30 -7.66
CA PRO A 64 7.94 -35.62 -8.25
C PRO A 64 6.55 -35.61 -8.90
N ILE A 65 6.49 -35.98 -10.17
CA ILE A 65 5.22 -36.28 -10.86
C ILE A 65 4.63 -37.50 -10.14
N SER A 66 3.67 -37.27 -9.25
CA SER A 66 2.83 -38.32 -8.65
C SER A 66 1.37 -37.95 -8.88
N PRO A 67 0.56 -38.82 -9.50
CA PRO A 67 -0.85 -38.55 -9.70
C PRO A 67 -1.63 -39.09 -8.49
N THR A 68 -1.92 -38.25 -7.50
CA THR A 68 -2.97 -38.55 -6.52
C THR A 68 -3.78 -37.30 -6.13
N PRO A 69 -5.12 -37.40 -6.10
CA PRO A 69 -5.99 -36.32 -5.66
C PRO A 69 -6.17 -36.38 -4.13
N GLN A 70 -5.88 -35.28 -3.43
CA GLN A 70 -6.67 -34.69 -2.34
C GLN A 70 -5.81 -33.89 -1.34
N ASP A 71 -6.15 -32.60 -1.29
CA ASP A 71 -6.36 -31.78 -0.08
C ASP A 71 -5.33 -31.89 1.05
N ARG A 72 -4.35 -30.97 1.06
CA ARG A 72 -4.26 -29.86 2.03
C ARG A 72 -3.21 -28.85 1.53
N SER A 73 -3.61 -28.06 0.52
CA SER A 73 -2.87 -26.85 0.11
C SER A 73 -3.37 -25.67 0.94
N SER A 74 -2.67 -25.36 2.04
CA SER A 74 -2.68 -24.01 2.58
C SER A 74 -1.71 -23.18 1.75
N GLY A 75 -2.25 -22.36 0.84
CA GLY A 75 -1.54 -21.20 0.29
C GLY A 75 -1.38 -21.11 -1.23
N VAL A 76 -1.86 -22.07 -2.01
CA VAL A 76 -1.81 -22.01 -3.49
C VAL A 76 -3.16 -22.41 -4.08
N SER A 77 -4.05 -21.42 -4.25
CA SER A 77 -5.19 -21.43 -5.20
C SER A 77 -5.98 -20.12 -5.25
N SER A 78 -5.33 -18.94 -5.18
CA SER A 78 -6.03 -17.64 -5.34
C SER A 78 -5.25 -16.56 -6.08
N SER A 79 -4.09 -16.86 -6.70
CA SER A 79 -3.30 -15.83 -7.40
C SER A 79 -3.80 -15.50 -8.82
N THR A 80 -4.90 -16.09 -9.29
CA THR A 80 -5.51 -15.78 -10.58
C THR A 80 -6.77 -14.91 -10.47
N GLN A 81 -7.33 -14.76 -9.27
CA GLN A 81 -8.58 -14.02 -9.08
C GLN A 81 -8.35 -12.51 -8.89
N TYR A 82 -7.31 -12.15 -8.13
CA TYR A 82 -6.97 -10.78 -7.82
C TYR A 82 -5.63 -10.41 -8.44
N ASP A 83 -5.64 -9.38 -9.27
CA ASP A 83 -4.45 -8.86 -9.94
C ASP A 83 -4.41 -7.35 -9.73
N ALA A 84 -3.48 -6.91 -8.88
CA ALA A 84 -3.31 -5.51 -8.54
C ALA A 84 -2.95 -4.64 -9.76
N ARG A 85 -2.27 -5.20 -10.77
CA ARG A 85 -1.94 -4.48 -12.00
C ARG A 85 -3.19 -4.26 -12.86
N ILE A 86 -3.99 -5.31 -13.05
CA ILE A 86 -5.25 -5.21 -13.80
C ILE A 86 -6.22 -4.27 -13.06
N ALA A 87 -6.26 -4.31 -11.73
CA ALA A 87 -7.07 -3.40 -10.93
C ALA A 87 -6.65 -1.93 -11.12
N ASP A 88 -5.35 -1.65 -11.11
CA ASP A 88 -4.79 -0.30 -11.31
C ASP A 88 -5.03 0.22 -12.73
N GLU A 89 -4.86 -0.63 -13.74
CA GLU A 89 -5.14 -0.28 -15.14
C GLU A 89 -6.62 0.04 -15.35
N ALA A 90 -7.52 -0.79 -14.84
CA ALA A 90 -8.96 -0.56 -14.90
C ALA A 90 -9.36 0.72 -14.13
N TYR A 91 -8.71 1.01 -13.01
CA TYR A 91 -8.92 2.26 -12.27
C TYR A 91 -8.51 3.49 -13.11
N LYS A 92 -7.33 3.46 -13.73
CA LYS A 92 -6.86 4.55 -14.61
C LYS A 92 -7.78 4.75 -15.81
N ALA A 93 -8.23 3.66 -16.43
CA ALA A 93 -9.22 3.72 -17.52
C ALA A 93 -10.53 4.37 -17.05
N GLY A 94 -11.02 4.01 -15.86
CA GLY A 94 -12.19 4.64 -15.24
C GLY A 94 -11.99 6.14 -15.00
N CYS A 95 -10.83 6.56 -14.46
CA CYS A 95 -10.50 7.97 -14.28
C CYS A 95 -10.45 8.74 -15.61
N ALA A 96 -9.89 8.15 -16.67
CA ALA A 96 -9.88 8.76 -17.99
C ALA A 96 -11.31 8.91 -18.55
N ALA A 97 -12.16 7.90 -18.42
CA ALA A 97 -13.55 7.97 -18.84
C ALA A 97 -14.35 9.03 -18.07
N LEU A 98 -14.08 9.20 -16.75
CA LEU A 98 -14.65 10.29 -15.95
C LEU A 98 -14.22 11.67 -16.46
N ALA A 99 -12.93 11.85 -16.80
CA ALA A 99 -12.42 13.11 -17.34
C ALA A 99 -13.05 13.46 -18.70
N VAL A 100 -13.38 12.45 -19.51
CA VAL A 100 -14.07 12.62 -20.81
C VAL A 100 -15.60 12.75 -20.64
N GLY A 101 -16.14 12.50 -19.45
CA GLY A 101 -17.59 12.61 -19.16
C GLY A 101 -18.42 11.39 -19.60
N LYS A 102 -17.77 10.25 -19.84
CA LYS A 102 -18.41 8.98 -20.19
C LYS A 102 -18.69 8.15 -18.94
N LEU A 103 -19.83 8.42 -18.31
CA LEU A 103 -20.18 7.84 -17.01
C LEU A 103 -20.40 6.32 -17.06
N ASP A 104 -20.98 5.78 -18.13
CA ASP A 104 -21.21 4.34 -18.29
C ASP A 104 -19.89 3.55 -18.41
N GLU A 105 -18.98 4.01 -19.28
CA GLU A 105 -17.64 3.43 -19.45
C GLU A 105 -16.85 3.51 -18.14
N ALA A 106 -16.90 4.66 -17.45
CA ALA A 106 -16.27 4.82 -16.15
C ALA A 106 -16.79 3.83 -15.11
N LEU A 107 -18.11 3.70 -14.99
CA LEU A 107 -18.75 2.78 -14.04
C LEU A 107 -18.36 1.32 -14.34
N HIS A 108 -18.32 0.93 -15.61
CA HIS A 108 -17.87 -0.40 -16.00
C HIS A 108 -16.41 -0.65 -15.58
N SER A 109 -15.49 0.24 -15.94
CA SER A 109 -14.06 0.12 -15.60
C SER A 109 -13.81 0.10 -14.08
N LEU A 110 -14.56 0.89 -13.31
CA LEU A 110 -14.46 0.90 -11.84
C LEU A 110 -14.94 -0.41 -11.21
N ASN A 111 -16.00 -1.04 -11.74
CA ASN A 111 -16.45 -2.35 -11.28
C ASN A 111 -15.45 -3.46 -11.63
N VAL A 112 -14.82 -3.39 -12.81
CA VAL A 112 -13.71 -4.29 -13.17
C VAL A 112 -12.55 -4.13 -12.18
N SER A 113 -12.16 -2.90 -11.86
CA SER A 113 -11.13 -2.61 -10.86
C SER A 113 -11.48 -3.22 -9.49
N LEU A 114 -12.71 -3.04 -9.01
CA LEU A 114 -13.19 -3.61 -7.75
C LEU A 114 -13.14 -5.14 -7.73
N SER A 115 -13.49 -5.80 -8.84
CA SER A 115 -13.46 -7.27 -8.95
C SER A 115 -12.05 -7.85 -8.89
N LYS A 116 -11.04 -7.07 -9.29
CA LYS A 116 -9.62 -7.47 -9.32
C LYS A 116 -8.84 -6.97 -8.11
N CYS A 117 -9.40 -6.06 -7.33
CA CYS A 117 -8.77 -5.52 -6.14
C CYS A 117 -8.75 -6.58 -5.02
N PRO A 118 -7.58 -6.88 -4.43
CA PRO A 118 -7.51 -7.83 -3.32
C PRO A 118 -8.27 -7.28 -2.10
N PRO A 119 -9.06 -8.12 -1.41
CA PRO A 119 -9.92 -7.69 -0.30
C PRO A 119 -9.13 -7.22 0.93
N GLU A 120 -7.84 -7.57 1.03
CA GLU A 120 -6.96 -7.11 2.11
C GLU A 120 -6.65 -5.61 2.01
N LYS A 121 -6.81 -4.99 0.83
CA LYS A 121 -6.65 -3.55 0.62
C LYS A 121 -7.96 -2.79 0.87
N SER A 122 -8.45 -2.83 2.11
CA SER A 122 -9.72 -2.21 2.53
C SER A 122 -9.86 -0.73 2.13
N SER A 123 -8.78 0.06 2.24
CA SER A 123 -8.79 1.47 1.82
C SER A 123 -9.03 1.64 0.32
N ALA A 124 -8.44 0.78 -0.52
CA ALA A 124 -8.64 0.83 -1.97
C ALA A 124 -10.07 0.43 -2.33
N VAL A 125 -10.58 -0.65 -1.72
CA VAL A 125 -11.97 -1.11 -1.90
C VAL A 125 -12.97 -0.02 -1.51
N ALA A 126 -12.78 0.63 -0.36
CA ALA A 126 -13.67 1.70 0.10
C ALA A 126 -13.67 2.90 -0.86
N LYS A 127 -12.50 3.26 -1.41
CA LYS A 127 -12.40 4.34 -2.42
C LYS A 127 -13.12 3.98 -3.71
N LEU A 128 -12.93 2.76 -4.22
CA LEU A 128 -13.62 2.27 -5.42
C LEU A 128 -15.14 2.27 -5.23
N GLN A 129 -15.63 1.76 -4.10
CA GLN A 129 -17.05 1.76 -3.77
C GLN A 129 -17.62 3.17 -3.67
N SER A 130 -16.90 4.10 -3.04
CA SER A 130 -17.29 5.51 -2.94
C SER A 130 -17.39 6.14 -4.33
N LEU A 131 -16.41 5.89 -5.20
CA LEU A 131 -16.36 6.43 -6.55
C LEU A 131 -17.44 5.82 -7.46
N ILE A 132 -17.71 4.52 -7.34
CA ILE A 132 -18.82 3.85 -8.03
C ILE A 132 -20.14 4.48 -7.60
N SER A 133 -20.39 4.65 -6.29
CA SER A 133 -21.62 5.26 -5.79
C SER A 133 -21.83 6.67 -6.34
N LEU A 134 -20.77 7.49 -6.36
CA LEU A 134 -20.81 8.83 -6.93
C LEU A 134 -21.14 8.80 -8.43
N THR A 135 -20.47 7.95 -9.20
CA THR A 135 -20.65 7.83 -10.64
C THR A 135 -22.06 7.34 -10.99
N SER A 136 -22.58 6.35 -10.25
CA SER A 136 -23.96 5.86 -10.42
C SER A 136 -24.99 6.96 -10.16
N LYS A 137 -24.79 7.77 -9.11
CA LYS A 137 -25.68 8.92 -8.82
C LYS A 137 -25.63 9.94 -9.95
N GLN A 138 -24.45 10.27 -10.45
CA GLN A 138 -24.30 11.18 -11.59
C GLN A 138 -24.99 10.64 -12.85
N LEU A 139 -24.87 9.34 -13.12
CA LEU A 139 -25.52 8.69 -14.24
C LEU A 139 -27.06 8.75 -14.11
N GLN A 140 -27.60 8.50 -12.91
CA GLN A 140 -29.02 8.61 -12.64
C GLN A 140 -29.53 10.04 -12.84
N ILE A 141 -28.83 11.05 -12.32
CA ILE A 141 -29.20 12.45 -12.48
C ILE A 141 -29.19 12.84 -13.97
N ARG A 142 -28.16 12.42 -14.71
CA ARG A 142 -28.07 12.66 -16.16
C ARG A 142 -29.21 11.99 -16.93
N SER A 143 -29.55 10.76 -16.56
CA SER A 143 -30.66 10.02 -17.16
C SER A 143 -32.00 10.70 -16.91
N SER A 144 -32.24 11.20 -15.70
CA SER A 144 -33.47 11.93 -15.35
C SER A 144 -33.58 13.33 -15.96
N ASN A 145 -32.45 14.02 -16.20
CA ASN A 145 -32.45 15.37 -16.80
C ASN A 145 -32.59 15.38 -18.34
N CYS A 146 -32.48 14.24 -19.04
CA CYS A 146 -32.68 14.17 -20.50
C CYS A 146 -34.16 14.17 -20.94
N HIS A 147 -35.11 14.39 -20.03
CA HIS A 147 -36.56 14.38 -20.34
C HIS A 147 -37.18 15.76 -20.58
N GLU A 148 -36.41 16.86 -20.51
CA GLU A 148 -36.94 18.24 -20.58
C GLU A 148 -36.32 19.11 -21.69
N ILE A 149 -35.81 18.52 -22.78
CA ILE A 149 -35.38 19.33 -23.94
C ILE A 149 -35.80 18.62 -25.24
N SER A 150 -37.11 18.57 -25.48
CA SER A 150 -37.65 18.30 -26.82
C SER A 150 -39.07 18.86 -26.96
N GLU A 151 -39.24 20.16 -26.72
CA GLU A 151 -40.35 20.95 -27.26
C GLU A 151 -39.80 22.32 -27.67
N ASP A 152 -39.56 22.48 -28.98
CA ASP A 152 -39.94 23.63 -29.82
C ASP A 152 -39.51 23.37 -31.28
#